data_AF-A0A7T3FZ35-F1
#
_entry.id   AF-A0A7T3FZ35-F1
#
_cell.length_a   1.000
_cell.length_b   1.000
_cell.length_c   1.000
_cell.angle_alpha   90.00
_cell.angle_beta   90.00
_cell.angle_gamma   90.00
#
_symmetry.space_group_name_H-M   'P 1'
#
loop_
_entity.id
_entity.type
_entity.pdbx_description
1 polymer ?
#
loop_
_entity_poly.entity_id
_entity_poly.type
_entity_poly.pdbx_seq_one_letter_code
_entity_poly.pdbx_strand_id
1 'polypeptide(L)'
;MSPDRAALERAIERGEREGGSVEFKERLTKDLHLADGRRESLAAQLRHRVLSGDGEATYVVGVTDDGALAGIAPDEFTESMDVLSLLAEEADAHIENVETWGVDADGRAKPKGDARSVESADPVGSADAPAEGIVGVATVREGAVLEDDEHIVVGTAGHVDHGKSTLVGTLVTGQSDDGEGGTRSYLDVQPHEVERGLSADLSYGVYGFDDDGPVRMDNPDRKSDRARVVEEADRLVSFVDTVGHEPWLRTTIRGLVGQKLDYGLLTVAADDGPTKTTREHLGILLATDLPTMVVVTKADIVSDERLAEVEREVERQLREVGKTPLSVARHGVGAAVEEIDETVVPVLATSAVTMDGMDALDELLERLPKTAGPTDDEFTMYVDRSYKVTGVGAVASGTIRSGRVEAGDDLLLGPMQDGSFREVEVRSIEMHYHRVDRAKAGRIVGIALKGVREADVERGMVLLPREADPDPVREFEAEVMVLNHPTRIGDGYEPVVHLETVSEAAVFSPEDGRLLPGDSGTTRVRFKFRSYMVEEGQRFVFREGQSKGVGKVTDVRPDQ
;
A
#
# COMPACT_ATOMS: atom_id res chain seq x y z
N MET A 1 -15.04 -2.67 29.41
CA MET A 1 -15.59 -1.34 29.78
C MET A 1 -15.97 -0.67 28.48
N SER A 2 -17.20 -0.16 28.37
CA SER A 2 -17.66 0.62 27.20
C SER A 2 -16.69 1.78 26.95
N PRO A 3 -16.48 2.28 25.70
CA PRO A 3 -15.74 3.51 25.49
C PRO A 3 -16.46 4.59 26.30
N ASP A 4 -15.78 5.00 27.35
CA ASP A 4 -16.28 5.82 28.42
C ASP A 4 -16.39 7.25 27.90
N ARG A 5 -17.44 7.99 28.29
CA ARG A 5 -17.65 9.40 27.92
C ARG A 5 -16.51 10.32 28.36
N ALA A 6 -15.53 9.75 29.08
CA ALA A 6 -14.27 10.35 29.49
C ALA A 6 -13.56 11.17 28.40
N ALA A 7 -13.59 10.82 27.11
CA ALA A 7 -12.96 11.65 26.08
C ALA A 7 -13.69 13.01 25.91
N LEU A 8 -15.00 12.96 25.67
CA LEU A 8 -15.87 14.14 25.57
C LEU A 8 -15.90 14.95 26.88
N GLU A 9 -16.04 14.29 28.03
CA GLU A 9 -16.04 14.94 29.35
C GLU A 9 -14.69 15.62 29.64
N ARG A 10 -13.56 14.98 29.35
CA ARG A 10 -12.23 15.61 29.50
C ARG A 10 -12.05 16.79 28.56
N ALA A 11 -12.54 16.72 27.33
CA ALA A 11 -12.44 17.83 26.38
C ALA A 11 -13.29 19.03 26.85
N ILE A 12 -14.52 18.78 27.31
CA ILE A 12 -15.40 19.81 27.87
C ILE A 12 -14.82 20.39 29.17
N GLU A 13 -14.28 19.56 30.06
CA GLU A 13 -13.65 20.00 31.32
C GLU A 13 -12.38 20.83 31.10
N ARG A 14 -11.58 20.50 30.08
CA ARG A 14 -10.41 21.32 29.69
C ARG A 14 -10.85 22.72 29.25
N GLY A 15 -11.99 22.78 28.56
CA GLY A 15 -12.66 24.00 28.10
C GLY A 15 -11.93 24.64 26.93
N GLU A 16 -12.68 25.37 26.09
CA GLU A 16 -12.07 26.26 25.11
C GLU A 16 -11.31 27.39 25.84
N ARG A 17 -10.06 27.62 25.43
CA ARG A 17 -9.25 28.75 25.91
C ARG A 17 -8.69 29.49 24.71
N GLU A 18 -8.62 30.81 24.82
CA GLU A 18 -7.95 31.66 23.85
C GLU A 18 -6.47 31.24 23.74
N GLY A 19 -6.07 30.72 22.57
CA GLY A 19 -4.73 30.17 22.34
C GLY A 19 -4.45 28.78 22.96
N GLY A 20 -5.46 28.06 23.44
CA GLY A 20 -5.30 26.67 23.93
C GLY A 20 -5.41 25.62 22.83
N SER A 21 -5.10 24.36 23.13
CA SER A 21 -5.23 23.26 22.15
C SER A 21 -6.66 22.76 21.94
N VAL A 22 -7.64 23.21 22.72
CA VAL A 22 -9.05 22.80 22.59
C VAL A 22 -9.89 23.92 21.97
N GLU A 23 -10.70 23.58 20.97
CA GLU A 23 -11.65 24.46 20.27
C GLU A 23 -13.07 23.88 20.32
N PHE A 24 -14.08 24.71 20.61
CA PHE A 24 -15.48 24.32 20.46
C PHE A 24 -16.09 24.93 19.20
N LYS A 25 -16.95 24.15 18.54
CA LYS A 25 -17.74 24.60 17.39
C LYS A 25 -19.12 23.98 17.44
N GLU A 26 -20.15 24.80 17.30
CA GLU A 26 -21.48 24.26 17.07
C GLU A 26 -21.53 23.56 15.71
N ARG A 27 -21.00 24.22 14.67
CA ARG A 27 -20.96 23.71 13.30
C ARG A 27 -19.89 24.43 12.47
N LEU A 28 -19.30 23.71 11.52
CA LEU A 28 -18.47 24.27 10.45
C LEU A 28 -19.20 24.09 9.11
N THR A 29 -19.13 25.09 8.24
CA THR A 29 -19.83 25.09 6.94
C THR A 29 -18.95 25.65 5.85
N LYS A 30 -19.08 25.11 4.62
CA LYS A 30 -18.23 25.50 3.49
C LYS A 30 -18.41 26.99 3.16
N ASP A 31 -19.65 27.46 3.08
CA ASP A 31 -19.97 28.85 2.71
C ASP A 31 -19.42 29.90 3.67
N LEU A 32 -19.35 29.59 4.98
CA LEU A 32 -18.93 30.56 5.99
C LEU A 32 -17.44 30.44 6.32
N HIS A 33 -16.93 29.22 6.46
CA HIS A 33 -15.60 28.96 7.02
C HIS A 33 -14.54 28.78 5.93
N LEU A 34 -14.92 28.44 4.71
CA LEU A 34 -14.02 28.36 3.56
C LEU A 34 -14.12 29.58 2.63
N ALA A 35 -14.85 30.62 3.02
CA ALA A 35 -14.86 31.89 2.29
C ALA A 35 -13.47 32.53 2.25
N ASP A 36 -13.14 33.18 1.13
CA ASP A 36 -11.83 33.81 0.89
C ASP A 36 -11.41 34.74 2.04
N GLY A 37 -10.18 34.56 2.52
CA GLY A 37 -9.60 35.27 3.68
C GLY A 37 -10.03 34.74 5.06
N ARG A 38 -11.18 34.07 5.18
CA ARG A 38 -11.59 33.41 6.43
C ARG A 38 -10.95 32.04 6.61
N ARG A 39 -10.79 31.29 5.51
CA ARG A 39 -10.05 30.02 5.47
C ARG A 39 -8.63 30.17 6.04
N GLU A 40 -7.86 31.11 5.49
CA GLU A 40 -6.47 31.39 5.91
C GLU A 40 -6.37 31.74 7.40
N SER A 41 -7.30 32.56 7.90
CA SER A 41 -7.34 32.94 9.32
C SER A 41 -7.64 31.75 10.23
N LEU A 42 -8.54 30.85 9.82
CA LEU A 42 -8.91 29.68 10.60
C LEU A 42 -7.81 28.61 10.56
N ALA A 43 -7.15 28.42 9.41
CA ALA A 43 -5.99 27.54 9.30
C ALA A 43 -4.83 28.02 10.16
N ALA A 44 -4.53 29.34 10.15
CA ALA A 44 -3.53 29.92 11.03
C ALA A 44 -3.88 29.73 12.53
N GLN A 45 -5.16 29.85 12.88
CA GLN A 45 -5.62 29.57 14.24
C GLN A 45 -5.43 28.10 14.59
N LEU A 46 -5.81 27.18 13.70
CA LEU A 46 -5.62 25.74 13.89
C LEU A 46 -4.14 25.40 14.10
N ARG A 47 -3.25 25.87 13.22
CA ARG A 47 -1.80 25.67 13.33
C ARG A 47 -1.28 26.14 14.68
N HIS A 48 -1.73 27.30 15.14
CA HIS A 48 -1.36 27.81 16.47
C HIS A 48 -1.84 26.91 17.61
N ARG A 49 -3.05 26.33 17.51
CA ARG A 49 -3.60 25.43 18.53
C ARG A 49 -2.84 24.10 18.60
N VAL A 50 -2.49 23.53 17.44
CA VAL A 50 -1.67 22.31 17.31
C VAL A 50 -0.31 22.53 17.97
N LEU A 51 0.38 23.63 17.63
CA LEU A 51 1.65 24.01 18.24
C LEU A 51 1.55 24.23 19.76
N SER A 52 0.44 24.80 20.22
CA SER A 52 0.20 25.06 21.65
C SER A 52 -0.15 23.81 22.45
N GLY A 53 -0.49 22.70 21.77
CA GLY A 53 -0.79 21.40 22.38
C GLY A 53 0.28 20.35 22.13
N ASP A 54 1.53 20.76 21.90
CA ASP A 54 2.67 19.86 21.63
C ASP A 54 2.41 18.93 20.41
N GLY A 55 1.92 19.51 19.31
CA GLY A 55 1.63 18.79 18.06
C GLY A 55 0.20 18.25 17.97
N GLU A 56 -0.69 18.57 18.93
CA GLU A 56 -2.07 18.08 18.97
C GLU A 56 -3.06 19.20 19.31
N ALA A 57 -4.19 19.25 18.59
CA ALA A 57 -5.35 20.07 18.90
C ALA A 57 -6.62 19.20 18.99
N THR A 58 -7.57 19.60 19.81
CA THR A 58 -8.86 18.91 20.00
C THR A 58 -10.00 19.83 19.57
N TYR A 59 -10.77 19.43 18.57
CA TYR A 59 -11.98 20.12 18.14
C TYR A 59 -13.22 19.38 18.64
N VAL A 60 -14.06 20.06 19.43
CA VAL A 60 -15.33 19.51 19.89
C VAL A 60 -16.46 20.12 19.08
N VAL A 61 -17.08 19.31 18.22
CA VAL A 61 -18.11 19.73 17.26
C VAL A 61 -19.50 19.33 17.73
N GLY A 62 -20.50 20.19 17.47
CA GLY A 62 -21.85 20.07 18.02
C GLY A 62 -21.96 20.61 19.45
N VAL A 63 -21.03 21.46 19.85
CA VAL A 63 -20.95 22.05 21.20
C VAL A 63 -20.89 23.56 21.09
N THR A 64 -21.71 24.27 21.87
CA THR A 64 -21.71 25.74 21.96
C THR A 64 -20.37 26.25 22.49
N ASP A 65 -20.04 27.53 22.26
CA ASP A 65 -18.80 28.15 22.77
C ASP A 65 -18.66 28.05 24.30
N ASP A 66 -19.78 27.93 25.03
CA ASP A 66 -19.82 27.74 26.50
C ASP A 66 -19.70 26.27 26.95
N GLY A 67 -19.50 25.33 26.01
CA GLY A 67 -19.35 23.90 26.31
C GLY A 67 -20.66 23.11 26.44
N ALA A 68 -21.83 23.72 26.18
CA ALA A 68 -23.11 23.02 26.18
C ALA A 68 -23.28 22.15 24.92
N LEU A 69 -23.82 20.94 25.07
CA LEU A 69 -24.09 20.03 23.95
C LEU A 69 -25.27 20.56 23.12
N ALA A 70 -24.98 21.14 21.96
CA ALA A 70 -25.99 21.60 21.03
C ALA A 70 -26.57 20.42 20.24
N GLY A 71 -25.70 19.53 19.77
CA GLY A 71 -26.04 18.44 18.86
C GLY A 71 -26.44 18.95 17.49
N ILE A 72 -25.80 18.44 16.44
CA ILE A 72 -26.11 18.80 15.05
C ILE A 72 -26.58 17.59 14.25
N ALA A 73 -27.29 17.80 13.15
CA ALA A 73 -27.75 16.66 12.35
C ALA A 73 -26.55 15.90 11.74
N PRO A 74 -26.66 14.59 11.45
CA PRO A 74 -25.55 13.79 10.91
C PRO A 74 -24.90 14.40 9.66
N ASP A 75 -25.70 14.88 8.71
CA ASP A 75 -25.20 15.50 7.47
C ASP A 75 -24.41 16.79 7.75
N GLU A 76 -24.82 17.55 8.77
CA GLU A 76 -24.16 18.79 9.20
C GLU A 76 -22.84 18.50 9.95
N PHE A 77 -22.79 17.37 10.66
CA PHE A 77 -21.57 16.89 11.29
C PHE A 77 -20.55 16.46 10.24
N THR A 78 -20.98 15.70 9.23
CA THR A 78 -20.14 15.33 8.08
C THR A 78 -19.59 16.57 7.38
N GLU A 79 -20.43 17.55 7.05
CA GLU A 79 -19.98 18.82 6.46
C GLU A 79 -18.95 19.53 7.35
N SER A 80 -19.14 19.48 8.68
CA SER A 80 -18.20 20.09 9.61
C SER A 80 -16.83 19.41 9.62
N MET A 81 -16.79 18.08 9.46
CA MET A 81 -15.55 17.32 9.34
C MET A 81 -14.84 17.60 8.02
N ASP A 82 -15.56 17.71 6.89
CA ASP A 82 -14.99 18.12 5.60
C ASP A 82 -14.27 19.46 5.72
N VAL A 83 -14.93 20.44 6.34
CA VAL A 83 -14.39 21.79 6.51
C VAL A 83 -13.18 21.77 7.44
N LEU A 84 -13.25 21.02 8.55
CA LEU A 84 -12.13 20.89 9.47
C LEU A 84 -10.92 20.22 8.81
N SER A 85 -11.15 19.21 7.98
CA SER A 85 -10.11 18.52 7.21
C SER A 85 -9.39 19.47 6.26
N LEU A 86 -10.13 20.29 5.52
CA LEU A 86 -9.55 21.31 4.63
C LEU A 86 -8.77 22.41 5.40
N LEU A 87 -9.23 22.75 6.60
CA LEU A 87 -8.51 23.69 7.47
C LEU A 87 -7.25 23.08 8.08
N ALA A 88 -7.27 21.79 8.40
CA ALA A 88 -6.12 21.05 8.91
C ALA A 88 -5.05 20.93 7.82
N GLU A 89 -5.45 20.59 6.59
CA GLU A 89 -4.55 20.52 5.42
C GLU A 89 -3.84 21.86 5.17
N GLU A 90 -4.59 22.98 5.17
CA GLU A 90 -4.02 24.34 5.05
C GLU A 90 -3.09 24.73 6.22
N ALA A 91 -3.23 24.04 7.35
CA ALA A 91 -2.46 24.26 8.58
C ALA A 91 -1.26 23.31 8.74
N ASP A 92 -0.97 22.47 7.73
CA ASP A 92 0.05 21.41 7.79
C ASP A 92 -0.22 20.37 8.88
N ALA A 93 -1.50 19.99 9.00
CA ALA A 93 -2.03 19.07 10.00
C ALA A 93 -3.05 18.10 9.38
N HIS A 94 -3.43 17.06 10.12
CA HIS A 94 -4.48 16.12 9.72
C HIS A 94 -5.37 15.75 10.91
N ILE A 95 -6.60 15.28 10.63
CA ILE A 95 -7.46 14.70 11.66
C ILE A 95 -6.97 13.27 11.92
N GLU A 96 -6.49 13.00 13.13
CA GLU A 96 -5.99 11.68 13.54
C GLU A 96 -7.13 10.73 13.93
N ASN A 97 -8.17 11.26 14.58
CA ASN A 97 -9.28 10.47 15.10
C ASN A 97 -10.53 11.33 15.29
N VAL A 98 -11.70 10.72 15.11
CA VAL A 98 -13.01 11.32 15.42
C VAL A 98 -13.85 10.35 16.23
N GLU A 99 -14.26 10.77 17.42
CA GLU A 99 -15.21 10.03 18.26
C GLU A 99 -16.56 10.77 18.28
N THR A 100 -17.69 10.05 18.17
CA THR A 100 -19.03 10.65 18.11
C THR A 100 -20.01 10.04 19.11
N TRP A 101 -20.96 10.86 19.56
CA TRP A 101 -22.03 10.50 20.50
C TRP A 101 -23.36 11.13 20.05
N GLY A 102 -24.45 10.37 20.12
CA GLY A 102 -25.79 10.90 19.92
C GLY A 102 -26.27 11.68 21.14
N VAL A 103 -27.09 12.72 20.95
CA VAL A 103 -27.60 13.63 21.98
C VAL A 103 -29.12 13.66 21.92
N ASP A 104 -29.75 13.45 23.08
CA ASP A 104 -31.19 13.54 23.26
C ASP A 104 -31.68 14.99 23.33
N ALA A 105 -32.99 15.20 23.14
CA ALA A 105 -33.65 16.51 23.19
C ALA A 105 -33.42 17.32 24.49
N ASP A 106 -32.94 16.68 25.57
CA ASP A 106 -32.56 17.31 26.85
C ASP A 106 -31.05 17.66 26.94
N GLY A 107 -30.30 17.60 25.83
CA GLY A 107 -28.86 17.91 25.79
C GLY A 107 -27.99 16.84 26.47
N ARG A 108 -28.47 15.61 26.58
CA ARG A 108 -27.75 14.48 27.21
C ARG A 108 -27.27 13.51 26.16
N ALA A 109 -25.98 13.19 26.16
CA ALA A 109 -25.42 12.20 25.25
C ALA A 109 -25.91 10.77 25.61
N LYS A 110 -26.44 10.03 24.63
CA LYS A 110 -26.80 8.61 24.76
C LYS A 110 -25.56 7.72 24.65
N PRO A 111 -25.37 6.72 25.52
CA PRO A 111 -24.38 5.68 25.29
C PRO A 111 -24.75 4.84 24.07
N LYS A 112 -23.75 4.33 23.35
CA LYS A 112 -23.92 3.43 22.20
C LYS A 112 -24.75 2.22 22.65
N GLY A 113 -26.00 2.12 22.17
CA GLY A 113 -26.89 1.02 22.53
C GLY A 113 -26.31 -0.32 22.11
N ASP A 114 -26.26 -1.27 23.04
CA ASP A 114 -25.94 -2.68 22.76
C ASP A 114 -26.85 -3.21 21.65
N ALA A 115 -26.27 -3.65 20.54
CA ALA A 115 -26.95 -4.42 19.51
C ALA A 115 -27.33 -5.79 20.06
N ARG A 116 -28.41 -5.88 20.85
CA ARG A 116 -29.05 -7.15 21.24
C ARG A 116 -30.44 -6.96 21.88
N SER A 117 -31.45 -6.69 21.05
CA SER A 117 -32.77 -7.35 21.07
C SER A 117 -33.73 -6.67 20.09
N VAL A 118 -33.82 -7.20 18.86
CA VAL A 118 -35.00 -7.02 18.01
C VAL A 118 -35.59 -8.41 17.81
N GLU A 119 -36.47 -8.81 18.71
CA GLU A 119 -37.45 -9.85 18.42
C GLU A 119 -38.73 -9.15 17.95
N SER A 120 -39.02 -9.33 16.65
CA SER A 120 -40.34 -9.42 16.00
C SER A 120 -41.51 -8.58 16.55
N ALA A 121 -41.94 -7.57 15.77
CA ALA A 121 -43.34 -7.34 15.40
C ALA A 121 -43.43 -6.29 14.26
N ASP A 122 -44.05 -6.66 13.13
CA ASP A 122 -44.40 -5.77 12.00
C ASP A 122 -45.60 -4.83 12.34
N PRO A 123 -46.10 -3.98 11.40
CA PRO A 123 -45.91 -2.54 11.41
C PRO A 123 -47.22 -1.80 11.73
N VAL A 124 -47.17 -0.47 11.93
CA VAL A 124 -48.15 0.56 11.51
C VAL A 124 -47.96 1.82 12.36
N GLY A 125 -47.57 2.91 11.69
CA GLY A 125 -47.94 4.30 12.02
C GLY A 125 -47.12 5.02 13.11
N SER A 126 -46.31 5.99 12.70
CA SER A 126 -46.57 7.44 12.89
C SER A 126 -45.32 8.26 12.53
N ALA A 127 -45.58 9.43 11.93
CA ALA A 127 -44.60 10.47 11.65
C ALA A 127 -44.09 11.13 12.95
N ASP A 128 -42.92 11.75 12.84
CA ASP A 128 -42.21 12.57 13.84
C ASP A 128 -41.55 11.83 15.02
N ALA A 129 -40.39 11.21 14.75
CA ALA A 129 -39.34 11.03 15.75
C ALA A 129 -38.38 12.25 15.65
N PRO A 130 -37.98 12.90 16.77
CA PRO A 130 -37.09 14.05 16.71
C PRO A 130 -35.70 13.61 16.21
N ALA A 131 -35.07 14.44 15.38
CA ALA A 131 -33.70 14.21 14.93
C ALA A 131 -32.78 14.09 16.14
N GLU A 132 -32.17 12.93 16.35
CA GLU A 132 -31.11 12.73 17.34
C GLU A 132 -29.88 13.52 16.85
N GLY A 133 -29.47 14.54 17.61
CA GLY A 133 -28.29 15.34 17.27
C GLY A 133 -27.00 14.56 17.56
N ILE A 134 -25.92 14.85 16.86
CA ILE A 134 -24.60 14.26 17.06
C ILE A 134 -23.65 15.32 17.61
N VAL A 135 -22.80 14.90 18.54
CA VAL A 135 -21.61 15.64 18.95
C VAL A 135 -20.39 14.77 18.73
N GLY A 136 -19.24 15.40 18.50
CA GLY A 136 -18.00 14.66 18.29
C GLY A 136 -16.77 15.40 18.76
N VAL A 137 -15.72 14.62 19.01
CA VAL A 137 -14.39 15.11 19.35
C VAL A 137 -13.45 14.64 18.26
N ALA A 138 -12.86 15.59 17.55
CA ALA A 138 -11.82 15.36 16.55
C ALA A 138 -10.45 15.73 17.15
N THR A 139 -9.50 14.80 17.07
CA THR A 139 -8.09 15.07 17.37
C THR A 139 -7.40 15.45 16.08
N VAL A 140 -6.77 16.61 16.04
CA VAL A 140 -6.01 17.14 14.91
C VAL A 140 -4.54 17.15 15.30
N ARG A 141 -3.68 16.57 14.48
CA ARG A 141 -2.24 16.49 14.74
C ARG A 141 -1.42 17.19 13.68
N GLU A 142 -0.27 17.69 14.11
CA GLU A 142 0.80 18.16 13.24
C GLU A 142 1.29 17.01 12.34
N GLY A 143 1.68 17.37 11.12
CA GLY A 143 2.10 16.42 10.10
C GLY A 143 1.10 16.43 8.95
N ALA A 144 1.61 16.63 7.74
CA ALA A 144 0.81 16.47 6.53
C ALA A 144 0.36 15.01 6.41
N VAL A 145 -0.83 14.78 5.85
CA VAL A 145 -1.10 13.48 5.23
C VAL A 145 -0.07 13.36 4.11
N LEU A 146 1.00 12.58 4.34
CA LEU A 146 2.09 12.35 3.39
C LEU A 146 1.60 12.43 1.95
N GLU A 147 2.10 13.41 1.19
CA GLU A 147 1.72 13.54 -0.21
C GLU A 147 2.18 12.27 -0.98
N ASP A 148 1.47 11.88 -2.03
CA ASP A 148 1.77 10.61 -2.72
C ASP A 148 3.14 10.59 -3.39
N ASP A 149 3.63 11.76 -3.79
CA ASP A 149 4.95 11.91 -4.41
C ASP A 149 6.09 11.67 -3.41
N GLU A 150 5.78 11.65 -2.11
CA GLU A 150 6.73 11.42 -1.02
C GLU A 150 6.72 9.98 -0.51
N HIS A 151 6.05 9.04 -1.19
CA HIS A 151 6.07 7.63 -0.81
C HIS A 151 6.38 6.70 -1.98
N ILE A 152 7.58 6.11 -1.99
CA ILE A 152 7.96 5.09 -2.98
C ILE A 152 7.81 3.67 -2.43
N VAL A 153 7.45 2.73 -3.30
CA VAL A 153 7.33 1.31 -2.99
C VAL A 153 8.34 0.52 -3.80
N VAL A 154 9.20 -0.23 -3.12
CA VAL A 154 10.31 -0.96 -3.72
C VAL A 154 10.10 -2.46 -3.55
N GLY A 155 10.06 -3.21 -4.65
CA GLY A 155 9.98 -4.67 -4.62
C GLY A 155 11.38 -5.29 -4.61
N THR A 156 11.71 -6.10 -3.60
CA THR A 156 12.99 -6.82 -3.60
C THR A 156 12.92 -8.03 -4.52
N ALA A 157 14.04 -8.43 -5.11
CA ALA A 157 14.16 -9.68 -5.84
C ALA A 157 15.59 -10.22 -5.76
N GLY A 158 15.75 -11.54 -5.82
CA GLY A 158 17.07 -12.18 -5.81
C GLY A 158 17.04 -13.59 -5.20
N HIS A 159 18.17 -14.28 -5.26
CA HIS A 159 18.30 -15.64 -4.72
C HIS A 159 18.11 -15.68 -3.19
N VAL A 160 17.77 -16.84 -2.64
CA VAL A 160 17.43 -17.00 -1.21
C VAL A 160 18.52 -16.46 -0.28
N ASP A 161 19.77 -16.80 -0.55
CA ASP A 161 20.89 -16.46 0.32
C ASP A 161 21.59 -15.15 -0.08
N HIS A 162 20.99 -14.33 -0.95
CA HIS A 162 21.56 -13.05 -1.37
C HIS A 162 21.28 -11.90 -0.38
N GLY A 163 20.64 -12.16 0.76
CA GLY A 163 20.49 -11.18 1.83
C GLY A 163 19.42 -10.09 1.58
N LYS A 164 18.39 -10.35 0.77
CA LYS A 164 17.25 -9.42 0.55
C LYS A 164 16.62 -8.94 1.86
N SER A 165 16.12 -9.87 2.64
CA SER A 165 15.41 -9.60 3.88
C SER A 165 16.34 -9.04 4.95
N THR A 166 17.62 -9.47 4.96
CA THR A 166 18.67 -8.89 5.81
C THR A 166 18.92 -7.42 5.46
N LEU A 167 19.06 -7.10 4.18
CA LEU A 167 19.25 -5.73 3.71
C LEU A 167 18.05 -4.85 4.09
N VAL A 168 16.82 -5.30 3.83
CA VAL A 168 15.60 -4.55 4.19
C VAL A 168 15.49 -4.39 5.71
N GLY A 169 15.75 -5.43 6.50
CA GLY A 169 15.73 -5.36 7.96
C GLY A 169 16.76 -4.36 8.52
N THR A 170 17.95 -4.32 7.90
CA THR A 170 19.00 -3.36 8.22
C THR A 170 18.57 -1.93 7.88
N LEU A 171 17.97 -1.68 6.71
CA LEU A 171 17.47 -0.35 6.33
C LEU A 171 16.39 0.15 7.27
N VAL A 172 15.41 -0.71 7.60
CA VAL A 172 14.24 -0.35 8.40
C VAL A 172 14.60 -0.05 9.86
N THR A 173 15.66 -0.66 10.38
CA THR A 173 16.07 -0.51 11.79
C THR A 173 17.33 0.33 11.99
N GLY A 174 18.16 0.47 10.96
CA GLY A 174 19.49 1.10 11.04
C GLY A 174 20.51 0.26 11.81
N GLN A 175 20.17 -0.98 12.16
CA GLN A 175 21.02 -1.87 12.93
C GLN A 175 21.85 -2.76 12.01
N SER A 176 23.15 -2.85 12.28
CA SER A 176 24.03 -3.81 11.61
C SER A 176 23.60 -5.25 11.88
N ASP A 177 23.68 -6.09 10.87
CA ASP A 177 23.46 -7.53 10.97
C ASP A 177 24.61 -8.26 11.68
N ASP A 178 24.30 -9.41 12.27
CA ASP A 178 25.27 -10.28 12.94
C ASP A 178 26.05 -11.19 11.97
N GLY A 179 25.75 -11.14 10.68
CA GLY A 179 26.33 -12.00 9.64
C GLY A 179 25.62 -13.34 9.51
N GLU A 180 24.66 -13.64 10.39
CA GLU A 180 23.80 -14.82 10.34
C GLU A 180 22.36 -14.46 9.92
N GLY A 181 22.13 -13.20 9.53
CA GLY A 181 20.83 -12.69 9.10
C GLY A 181 19.90 -12.36 10.26
N GLY A 182 20.42 -11.97 11.43
CA GLY A 182 19.63 -11.58 12.59
C GLY A 182 18.58 -10.49 12.28
N THR A 183 18.91 -9.52 11.43
CA THR A 183 17.99 -8.44 11.01
C THR A 183 16.82 -8.93 10.15
N ARG A 184 16.93 -10.09 9.49
CA ARG A 184 15.80 -10.71 8.76
C ARG A 184 14.62 -10.99 9.69
N SER A 185 14.90 -11.36 10.95
CA SER A 185 13.85 -11.76 11.91
C SER A 185 12.78 -10.68 12.10
N TYR A 186 13.12 -9.42 11.85
CA TYR A 186 12.21 -8.26 11.90
C TYR A 186 11.15 -8.25 10.80
N LEU A 187 11.37 -9.01 9.73
CA LEU A 187 10.46 -9.16 8.60
C LEU A 187 9.71 -10.50 8.62
N ASP A 188 10.21 -11.49 9.36
CA ASP A 188 9.60 -12.81 9.46
C ASP A 188 8.30 -12.72 10.29
N VAL A 189 7.15 -12.89 9.64
CA VAL A 189 5.82 -12.71 10.28
C VAL A 189 5.33 -14.02 10.89
N GLN A 190 5.81 -15.16 10.39
CA GLN A 190 5.35 -16.48 10.80
C GLN A 190 6.37 -17.20 11.71
N PRO A 191 5.94 -17.93 12.76
CA PRO A 191 6.86 -18.67 13.63
C PRO A 191 7.78 -19.66 12.91
N HIS A 192 7.31 -20.25 11.81
CA HIS A 192 8.08 -21.21 11.02
C HIS A 192 9.11 -20.55 10.08
N GLU A 193 8.94 -19.26 9.74
CA GLU A 193 9.93 -18.49 8.99
C GLU A 193 11.15 -18.25 9.88
N VAL A 194 10.91 -17.83 11.13
CA VAL A 194 11.94 -17.62 12.17
C VAL A 194 12.66 -18.93 12.50
N GLU A 195 11.93 -20.03 12.72
CA GLU A 195 12.54 -21.33 13.09
C GLU A 195 13.44 -21.90 11.99
N ARG A 196 13.08 -21.70 10.72
CA ARG A 196 13.78 -22.28 9.57
C ARG A 196 14.78 -21.32 8.93
N GLY A 197 14.70 -20.05 9.28
CA GLY A 197 15.42 -18.98 8.62
C GLY A 197 15.11 -18.86 7.13
N LEU A 198 13.85 -19.02 6.75
CA LEU A 198 13.40 -18.96 5.36
C LEU A 198 12.06 -18.23 5.30
N SER A 199 12.03 -17.06 4.65
CA SER A 199 10.79 -16.33 4.40
C SER A 199 9.89 -17.13 3.45
N ALA A 200 8.60 -17.23 3.77
CA ALA A 200 7.64 -18.10 3.09
C ALA A 200 6.47 -17.33 2.46
N ASP A 201 6.18 -16.14 2.99
CA ASP A 201 5.21 -15.20 2.42
C ASP A 201 5.84 -13.81 2.20
N LEU A 202 5.08 -12.89 1.58
CA LEU A 202 5.48 -11.49 1.46
C LEU A 202 5.51 -10.83 2.84
N SER A 203 6.62 -10.14 3.10
CA SER A 203 6.79 -9.26 4.25
C SER A 203 6.87 -7.81 3.77
N TYR A 204 6.49 -6.89 4.65
CA TYR A 204 6.46 -5.47 4.36
C TYR A 204 7.32 -4.73 5.37
N GLY A 205 8.34 -4.05 4.86
CA GLY A 205 9.18 -3.11 5.61
C GLY A 205 8.79 -1.68 5.27
N VAL A 206 8.96 -0.75 6.21
CA VAL A 206 8.77 0.68 5.96
C VAL A 206 9.79 1.46 6.75
N TYR A 207 10.38 2.45 6.14
CA TYR A 207 11.14 3.49 6.83
C TYR A 207 10.94 4.82 6.12
N GLY A 208 11.41 5.90 6.73
CA GLY A 208 11.24 7.22 6.15
C GLY A 208 12.43 8.12 6.31
N PHE A 209 12.23 9.38 5.93
CA PHE A 209 13.20 10.46 6.02
C PHE A 209 12.49 11.72 6.50
N ASP A 210 13.19 12.52 7.30
CA ASP A 210 12.84 13.87 7.72
C ASP A 210 14.03 14.81 7.47
N ASP A 211 13.89 16.09 7.85
CA ASP A 211 14.96 17.09 7.75
C ASP A 211 16.28 16.70 8.46
N ASP A 212 16.24 15.82 9.47
CA ASP A 212 17.39 15.36 10.25
C ASP A 212 18.00 14.04 9.72
N GLY A 213 17.31 13.35 8.81
CA GLY A 213 17.77 12.16 8.09
C GLY A 213 16.79 10.99 8.16
N PRO A 214 17.27 9.72 8.12
CA PRO A 214 16.35 8.59 8.02
C PRO A 214 15.64 8.28 9.35
N VAL A 215 14.31 8.28 9.31
CA VAL A 215 13.40 7.89 10.39
C VAL A 215 13.20 6.36 10.36
N ARG A 216 13.68 5.69 11.40
CA ARG A 216 13.74 4.21 11.47
C ARG A 216 13.00 3.67 12.69
N MET A 217 12.70 2.37 12.66
CA MET A 217 12.08 1.68 13.79
C MET A 217 13.10 1.42 14.90
N ASP A 218 12.77 1.82 16.13
CA ASP A 218 13.58 1.48 17.31
C ASP A 218 13.40 -0.01 17.68
N ASN A 219 12.16 -0.49 17.61
CA ASN A 219 11.81 -1.87 17.84
C ASN A 219 10.79 -2.36 16.78
N PRO A 220 11.23 -3.13 15.78
CA PRO A 220 10.37 -3.58 14.68
C PRO A 220 9.27 -4.58 15.09
N ASP A 221 9.36 -5.18 16.29
CA ASP A 221 8.30 -6.03 16.87
C ASP A 221 7.14 -5.20 17.43
N ARG A 222 7.33 -3.88 17.63
CA ARG A 222 6.31 -2.98 18.12
C ARG A 222 5.55 -2.34 16.97
N LYS A 223 4.26 -2.65 16.88
CA LYS A 223 3.37 -2.03 15.88
C LYS A 223 3.30 -0.51 15.99
N SER A 224 3.43 0.03 17.21
CA SER A 224 3.48 1.48 17.46
C SER A 224 4.68 2.16 16.79
N ASP A 225 5.81 1.46 16.66
CA ASP A 225 7.02 2.04 16.08
C ASP A 225 6.87 2.15 14.56
N ARG A 226 6.14 1.22 13.93
CA ARG A 226 5.77 1.34 12.51
C ARG A 226 4.85 2.52 12.26
N ALA A 227 3.86 2.73 13.14
CA ALA A 227 2.97 3.88 13.06
C ALA A 227 3.73 5.20 13.24
N ARG A 228 4.65 5.27 14.22
CA ARG A 228 5.51 6.44 14.45
C ARG A 228 6.29 6.84 13.19
N VAL A 229 6.92 5.87 12.52
CA VAL A 229 7.69 6.15 11.30
C VAL A 229 6.80 6.71 10.19
N VAL A 230 5.55 6.23 10.07
CA VAL A 230 4.59 6.75 9.08
C VAL A 230 4.08 8.14 9.47
N GLU A 231 4.01 8.45 10.77
CA GLU A 231 3.56 9.74 11.30
C GLU A 231 4.64 10.83 11.24
N GLU A 232 5.90 10.49 11.52
CA GLU A 232 6.99 11.47 11.69
C GLU A 232 7.79 11.74 10.41
N ALA A 233 7.76 10.83 9.43
CA ALA A 233 8.55 11.00 8.23
C ALA A 233 7.86 11.96 7.24
N ASP A 234 8.65 12.87 6.66
CA ASP A 234 8.25 13.70 5.51
C ASP A 234 8.24 12.87 4.22
N ARG A 235 9.02 11.78 4.19
CA ARG A 235 9.10 10.89 3.03
C ARG A 235 9.18 9.44 3.45
N LEU A 236 8.45 8.55 2.76
CA LEU A 236 8.43 7.12 3.01
C LEU A 236 9.04 6.27 1.90
N VAL A 237 9.64 5.17 2.34
CA VAL A 237 10.06 4.05 1.50
C VAL A 237 9.47 2.77 2.08
N SER A 238 8.54 2.17 1.36
CA SER A 238 8.01 0.85 1.69
C SER A 238 8.68 -0.23 0.85
N PHE A 239 9.03 -1.34 1.48
CA PHE A 239 9.53 -2.52 0.80
C PHE A 239 8.46 -3.61 0.73
N VAL A 240 8.29 -4.17 -0.46
CA VAL A 240 7.65 -5.47 -0.64
C VAL A 240 8.79 -6.49 -0.72
N ASP A 241 9.14 -7.10 0.41
CA ASP A 241 10.21 -8.08 0.44
C ASP A 241 9.71 -9.44 -0.08
N THR A 242 10.37 -9.92 -1.13
CA THR A 242 9.96 -11.15 -1.81
C THR A 242 10.81 -12.35 -1.43
N VAL A 243 10.18 -13.51 -1.47
CA VAL A 243 10.86 -14.78 -1.20
C VAL A 243 11.87 -15.08 -2.30
N GLY A 244 13.07 -15.55 -1.92
CA GLY A 244 14.15 -15.84 -2.87
C GLY A 244 14.32 -17.31 -3.27
N HIS A 245 13.56 -18.23 -2.66
CA HIS A 245 13.76 -19.67 -2.84
C HIS A 245 12.75 -20.26 -3.84
N GLU A 246 13.25 -21.05 -4.80
CA GLU A 246 12.56 -21.41 -6.06
C GLU A 246 11.12 -21.95 -5.88
N PRO A 247 10.82 -22.89 -4.95
CA PRO A 247 9.47 -23.32 -4.62
C PRO A 247 8.44 -22.21 -4.38
N TRP A 248 8.87 -21.05 -3.90
CA TRP A 248 8.00 -19.92 -3.56
C TRP A 248 8.03 -18.79 -4.60
N LEU A 249 8.50 -19.08 -5.82
CA LEU A 249 8.47 -18.13 -6.94
C LEU A 249 7.06 -17.53 -7.18
N ARG A 250 5.99 -18.30 -6.90
CA ARG A 250 4.61 -17.78 -6.93
C ARG A 250 4.43 -16.57 -5.99
N THR A 251 5.04 -16.60 -4.82
CA THR A 251 5.00 -15.50 -3.85
C THR A 251 5.82 -14.31 -4.35
N THR A 252 6.98 -14.55 -4.97
CA THR A 252 7.79 -13.51 -5.61
C THR A 252 7.02 -12.79 -6.72
N ILE A 253 6.42 -13.55 -7.64
CA ILE A 253 5.61 -12.99 -8.73
C ILE A 253 4.43 -12.19 -8.17
N ARG A 254 3.78 -12.68 -7.11
CA ARG A 254 2.71 -11.94 -6.42
C ARG A 254 3.21 -10.58 -5.89
N GLY A 255 4.39 -10.53 -5.29
CA GLY A 255 4.96 -9.28 -4.76
C GLY A 255 5.37 -8.30 -5.86
N LEU A 256 5.87 -8.80 -6.99
CA LEU A 256 6.37 -7.97 -8.09
C LEU A 256 5.29 -7.53 -9.08
N VAL A 257 4.30 -8.38 -9.35
CA VAL A 257 3.24 -8.14 -10.35
C VAL A 257 1.94 -7.67 -9.71
N GLY A 258 1.64 -8.14 -8.50
CA GLY A 258 0.38 -7.83 -7.81
C GLY A 258 0.40 -6.56 -6.95
N GLN A 259 1.51 -5.82 -6.98
CA GLN A 259 1.70 -4.59 -6.23
C GLN A 259 2.06 -3.46 -7.20
N LYS A 260 1.62 -2.23 -6.91
CA LYS A 260 2.03 -1.04 -7.66
C LYS A 260 3.40 -0.60 -7.16
N LEU A 261 4.44 -1.27 -7.62
CA LEU A 261 5.83 -0.95 -7.29
C LEU A 261 6.31 0.24 -8.12
N ASP A 262 7.13 1.09 -7.51
CA ASP A 262 7.82 2.16 -8.22
C ASP A 262 9.17 1.69 -8.76
N TYR A 263 9.87 0.85 -7.99
CA TYR A 263 11.21 0.36 -8.30
C TYR A 263 11.40 -1.13 -7.97
N GLY A 264 12.27 -1.78 -8.74
CA GLY A 264 12.80 -3.10 -8.45
C GLY A 264 14.18 -3.03 -7.81
N LEU A 265 14.41 -3.77 -6.72
CA LEU A 265 15.72 -3.91 -6.08
C LEU A 265 16.20 -5.36 -6.22
N LEU A 266 17.13 -5.60 -7.14
CA LEU A 266 17.72 -6.91 -7.37
C LEU A 266 18.98 -7.09 -6.50
N THR A 267 18.96 -8.03 -5.56
CA THR A 267 20.13 -8.34 -4.71
C THR A 267 20.99 -9.46 -5.30
N VAL A 268 22.29 -9.26 -5.33
CA VAL A 268 23.30 -10.26 -5.74
C VAL A 268 24.37 -10.34 -4.67
N ALA A 269 24.60 -11.50 -4.04
CA ALA A 269 25.67 -11.58 -3.04
C ALA A 269 27.06 -11.62 -3.71
N ALA A 270 28.03 -10.93 -3.13
CA ALA A 270 29.38 -10.81 -3.67
C ALA A 270 30.19 -12.14 -3.60
N ASP A 271 29.85 -13.02 -2.67
CA ASP A 271 30.47 -14.35 -2.56
C ASP A 271 29.97 -15.29 -3.67
N ASP A 272 28.67 -15.26 -4.01
CA ASP A 272 28.04 -16.16 -4.97
C ASP A 272 28.05 -15.61 -6.41
N GLY A 273 27.65 -14.34 -6.57
CA GLY A 273 27.44 -13.70 -7.88
C GLY A 273 26.09 -14.07 -8.52
N PRO A 274 25.90 -13.74 -9.82
CA PRO A 274 24.59 -13.86 -10.47
C PRO A 274 24.15 -15.31 -10.78
N THR A 275 23.14 -15.79 -10.06
CA THR A 275 22.60 -17.16 -10.17
C THR A 275 21.53 -17.33 -11.27
N LYS A 276 21.04 -18.57 -11.46
CA LYS A 276 19.87 -18.83 -12.33
C LYS A 276 18.62 -18.12 -11.82
N THR A 277 18.36 -18.15 -10.51
CA THR A 277 17.26 -17.41 -9.87
C THR A 277 17.40 -15.91 -10.10
N THR A 278 18.62 -15.38 -10.04
CA THR A 278 18.89 -13.95 -10.32
C THR A 278 18.45 -13.57 -11.73
N ARG A 279 18.78 -14.38 -12.74
CA ARG A 279 18.34 -14.17 -14.13
C ARG A 279 16.82 -14.28 -14.29
N GLU A 280 16.19 -15.24 -13.61
CA GLU A 280 14.73 -15.41 -13.64
C GLU A 280 14.01 -14.20 -13.03
N HIS A 281 14.49 -13.71 -11.89
CA HIS A 281 13.95 -12.54 -11.22
C HIS A 281 14.19 -11.24 -11.99
N LEU A 282 15.38 -11.07 -12.58
CA LEU A 282 15.64 -9.97 -13.50
C LEU A 282 14.63 -9.99 -14.65
N GLY A 283 14.38 -11.15 -15.26
CA GLY A 283 13.37 -11.29 -16.31
C GLY A 283 11.96 -10.85 -15.90
N ILE A 284 11.55 -11.09 -14.64
CA ILE A 284 10.25 -10.65 -14.10
C ILE A 284 10.23 -9.13 -13.90
N LEU A 285 11.28 -8.56 -13.30
CA LEU A 285 11.41 -7.11 -13.10
C LEU A 285 11.40 -6.37 -14.45
N LEU A 286 12.10 -6.90 -15.44
CA LEU A 286 12.10 -6.32 -16.78
C LEU A 286 10.75 -6.44 -17.48
N ALA A 287 10.02 -7.54 -17.26
CA ALA A 287 8.72 -7.72 -17.88
C ALA A 287 7.64 -6.79 -17.32
N THR A 288 7.82 -6.32 -16.08
CA THR A 288 6.95 -5.36 -15.42
C THR A 288 7.31 -3.90 -15.75
N ASP A 289 8.32 -3.68 -16.60
CA ASP A 289 8.89 -2.37 -16.94
C ASP A 289 9.22 -1.53 -15.69
N LEU A 290 9.61 -2.19 -14.60
CA LEU A 290 10.01 -1.50 -13.38
C LEU A 290 11.44 -0.95 -13.54
N PRO A 291 11.67 0.36 -13.34
CA PRO A 291 13.02 0.88 -13.14
C PRO A 291 13.70 0.08 -12.04
N THR A 292 14.87 -0.47 -12.34
CA THR A 292 15.53 -1.47 -11.50
C THR A 292 16.90 -0.99 -11.07
N MET A 293 17.24 -1.24 -9.81
CA MET A 293 18.59 -1.10 -9.26
C MET A 293 19.13 -2.46 -8.83
N VAL A 294 20.46 -2.63 -8.89
CA VAL A 294 21.14 -3.85 -8.42
C VAL A 294 22.01 -3.53 -7.23
N VAL A 295 21.77 -4.23 -6.12
CA VAL A 295 22.57 -4.13 -4.90
C VAL A 295 23.43 -5.38 -4.75
N VAL A 296 24.76 -5.21 -4.79
CA VAL A 296 25.72 -6.29 -4.56
C VAL A 296 25.98 -6.39 -3.05
N THR A 297 25.36 -7.36 -2.39
CA THR A 297 25.38 -7.52 -0.92
C THR A 297 26.58 -8.34 -0.44
N LYS A 298 26.82 -8.36 0.88
CA LYS A 298 27.90 -9.14 1.52
C LYS A 298 29.30 -8.78 1.00
N ALA A 299 29.53 -7.50 0.70
CA ALA A 299 30.84 -7.05 0.23
C ALA A 299 31.98 -7.28 1.26
N ASP A 300 31.64 -7.38 2.55
CA ASP A 300 32.57 -7.52 3.67
C ASP A 300 33.30 -8.87 3.74
N ILE A 301 32.73 -9.94 3.15
CA ILE A 301 33.30 -11.30 3.23
C ILE A 301 34.16 -11.69 2.02
N VAL A 302 34.34 -10.78 1.05
CA VAL A 302 35.11 -11.03 -0.17
C VAL A 302 36.26 -10.03 -0.33
N SER A 303 37.22 -10.34 -1.21
CA SER A 303 38.25 -9.37 -1.58
C SER A 303 37.74 -8.37 -2.63
N ASP A 304 38.38 -7.20 -2.72
CA ASP A 304 38.08 -6.18 -3.74
C ASP A 304 38.13 -6.74 -5.17
N GLU A 305 39.05 -7.68 -5.45
CA GLU A 305 39.11 -8.33 -6.76
C GLU A 305 37.88 -9.18 -7.07
N ARG A 306 37.37 -9.92 -6.07
CA ARG A 306 36.18 -10.74 -6.21
C ARG A 306 34.92 -9.88 -6.33
N LEU A 307 34.81 -8.82 -5.53
CA LEU A 307 33.72 -7.86 -5.65
C LEU A 307 33.66 -7.25 -7.06
N ALA A 308 34.79 -6.76 -7.57
CA ALA A 308 34.88 -6.21 -8.91
C ALA A 308 34.63 -7.27 -10.01
N GLU A 309 34.92 -8.55 -9.78
CA GLU A 309 34.53 -9.63 -10.68
C GLU A 309 33.01 -9.75 -10.76
N VAL A 310 32.33 -9.87 -9.61
CA VAL A 310 30.87 -10.00 -9.53
C VAL A 310 30.16 -8.81 -10.14
N GLU A 311 30.62 -7.58 -9.87
CA GLU A 311 30.07 -6.38 -10.52
C GLU A 311 30.14 -6.48 -12.05
N ARG A 312 31.28 -6.91 -12.62
CA ARG A 312 31.41 -7.09 -14.07
C ARG A 312 30.48 -8.18 -14.61
N GLU A 313 30.20 -9.23 -13.83
CA GLU A 313 29.25 -10.27 -14.22
C GLU A 313 27.81 -9.76 -14.24
N VAL A 314 27.41 -8.98 -13.22
CA VAL A 314 26.12 -8.28 -13.17
C VAL A 314 25.99 -7.34 -14.36
N GLU A 315 26.99 -6.47 -14.58
CA GLU A 315 26.98 -5.53 -15.70
C GLU A 315 26.87 -6.25 -17.06
N ARG A 316 27.53 -7.41 -17.22
CA ARG A 316 27.44 -8.22 -18.44
C ARG A 316 26.03 -8.76 -18.64
N GLN A 317 25.40 -9.33 -17.62
CA GLN A 317 24.03 -9.85 -17.71
C GLN A 317 23.02 -8.75 -18.03
N LEU A 318 23.17 -7.57 -17.43
CA LEU A 318 22.31 -6.41 -17.75
C LEU A 318 22.44 -6.01 -19.23
N ARG A 319 23.66 -5.95 -19.77
CA ARG A 319 23.90 -5.65 -21.19
C ARG A 319 23.32 -6.72 -22.13
N GLU A 320 23.37 -7.99 -21.74
CA GLU A 320 22.79 -9.11 -22.53
C GLU A 320 21.27 -8.98 -22.70
N VAL A 321 20.58 -8.36 -21.73
CA VAL A 321 19.14 -8.08 -21.77
C VAL A 321 18.82 -6.64 -22.18
N GLY A 322 19.78 -5.94 -22.79
CA GLY A 322 19.59 -4.61 -23.37
C GLY A 322 19.55 -3.46 -22.35
N LYS A 323 19.98 -3.68 -21.10
CA LYS A 323 20.08 -2.64 -20.07
C LYS A 323 21.48 -2.04 -20.00
N THR A 324 21.54 -0.77 -19.57
CA THR A 324 22.78 -0.01 -19.40
C THR A 324 23.14 0.07 -17.93
N PRO A 325 24.14 -0.68 -17.44
CA PRO A 325 24.54 -0.59 -16.04
C PRO A 325 25.24 0.74 -15.74
N LEU A 326 24.91 1.35 -14.60
CA LEU A 326 25.53 2.57 -14.07
C LEU A 326 26.17 2.29 -12.71
N SER A 327 27.48 2.42 -12.60
CA SER A 327 28.19 2.18 -11.33
C SER A 327 28.06 3.39 -10.40
N VAL A 328 27.30 3.23 -9.30
CA VAL A 328 27.07 4.30 -8.31
C VAL A 328 28.38 4.73 -7.65
N ALA A 329 29.27 3.78 -7.36
CA ALA A 329 30.59 4.07 -6.79
C ALA A 329 31.46 4.99 -7.68
N ARG A 330 31.26 4.95 -9.00
CA ARG A 330 32.05 5.75 -9.96
C ARG A 330 31.38 7.07 -10.34
N HIS A 331 30.05 7.08 -10.42
CA HIS A 331 29.28 8.20 -10.94
C HIS A 331 28.54 9.00 -9.85
N GLY A 332 28.43 8.45 -8.64
CA GLY A 332 27.71 9.03 -7.51
C GLY A 332 26.21 8.75 -7.54
N VAL A 333 25.56 8.96 -6.39
CA VAL A 333 24.11 8.77 -6.21
C VAL A 333 23.30 9.74 -7.07
N GLY A 334 23.74 11.00 -7.19
CA GLY A 334 23.04 11.99 -8.01
C GLY A 334 22.85 11.57 -9.47
N ALA A 335 23.91 11.04 -10.11
CA ALA A 335 23.80 10.52 -11.47
C ALA A 335 22.90 9.28 -11.54
N ALA A 336 22.88 8.45 -10.51
CA ALA A 336 21.99 7.28 -10.46
C ALA A 336 20.52 7.69 -10.37
N VAL A 337 20.18 8.72 -9.58
CA VAL A 337 18.81 9.24 -9.47
C VAL A 337 18.36 9.91 -10.76
N GLU A 338 19.23 10.67 -11.42
CA GLU A 338 18.90 11.40 -12.65
C GLU A 338 18.70 10.48 -13.86
N GLU A 339 19.48 9.39 -13.93
CA GLU A 339 19.52 8.53 -15.12
C GLU A 339 18.66 7.26 -14.97
N ILE A 340 18.28 6.85 -13.75
CA ILE A 340 17.52 5.62 -13.55
C ILE A 340 16.17 5.68 -14.29
N ASP A 341 15.98 4.70 -15.16
CA ASP A 341 14.76 4.50 -15.91
C ASP A 341 14.61 3.00 -16.24
N GLU A 342 13.72 2.66 -17.17
CA GLU A 342 13.55 1.28 -17.61
C GLU A 342 14.81 0.70 -18.26
N THR A 343 15.76 1.52 -18.75
CA THR A 343 16.96 1.12 -19.49
C THR A 343 18.23 1.19 -18.65
N VAL A 344 18.42 2.23 -17.85
CA VAL A 344 19.61 2.47 -17.05
C VAL A 344 19.42 1.87 -15.66
N VAL A 345 20.38 1.03 -15.25
CA VAL A 345 20.30 0.24 -14.02
C VAL A 345 21.45 0.62 -13.09
N PRO A 346 21.20 1.37 -12.00
CA PRO A 346 22.22 1.64 -11.00
C PRO A 346 22.73 0.35 -10.33
N VAL A 347 24.04 0.26 -10.13
CA VAL A 347 24.73 -0.84 -9.45
C VAL A 347 25.56 -0.29 -8.31
N LEU A 348 25.29 -0.76 -7.10
CA LEU A 348 26.02 -0.39 -5.88
C LEU A 348 26.32 -1.61 -5.01
N ALA A 349 27.42 -1.58 -4.27
CA ALA A 349 27.80 -2.63 -3.35
C ALA A 349 27.50 -2.22 -1.90
N THR A 350 27.02 -3.15 -1.08
CA THR A 350 26.70 -2.92 0.33
C THR A 350 27.10 -4.07 1.24
N SER A 351 27.21 -3.78 2.53
CA SER A 351 27.27 -4.79 3.59
C SER A 351 26.31 -4.42 4.72
N ALA A 352 25.42 -5.35 5.07
CA ALA A 352 24.57 -5.23 6.24
C ALA A 352 25.36 -5.40 7.56
N VAL A 353 26.55 -6.00 7.51
CA VAL A 353 27.37 -6.27 8.71
C VAL A 353 28.26 -5.06 9.04
N THR A 354 28.97 -4.52 8.04
CA THR A 354 29.85 -3.36 8.25
C THR A 354 29.16 -2.02 8.05
N MET A 355 27.93 -2.02 7.53
CA MET A 355 27.18 -0.84 7.07
C MET A 355 27.80 -0.11 5.87
N ASP A 356 28.86 -0.66 5.26
CA ASP A 356 29.47 -0.05 4.08
C ASP A 356 28.45 0.02 2.93
N GLY A 357 28.37 1.19 2.29
CA GLY A 357 27.46 1.45 1.16
C GLY A 357 25.99 1.67 1.54
N MET A 358 25.61 1.50 2.81
CA MET A 358 24.23 1.70 3.26
C MET A 358 23.81 3.17 3.15
N ASP A 359 24.67 4.11 3.53
CA ASP A 359 24.37 5.56 3.40
C ASP A 359 24.11 5.97 1.93
N ALA A 360 24.83 5.38 0.98
CA ALA A 360 24.63 5.64 -0.45
C ALA A 360 23.32 5.02 -0.97
N LEU A 361 22.89 3.90 -0.40
CA LEU A 361 21.59 3.31 -0.70
C LEU A 361 20.45 4.13 -0.10
N ASP A 362 20.61 4.63 1.13
CA ASP A 362 19.66 5.55 1.76
C ASP A 362 19.51 6.84 0.96
N GLU A 363 20.61 7.51 0.61
CA GLU A 363 20.59 8.74 -0.21
C GLU A 363 19.93 8.48 -1.58
N LEU A 364 20.14 7.30 -2.16
CA LEU A 364 19.50 6.93 -3.42
C LEU A 364 17.98 6.80 -3.23
N LEU A 365 17.52 6.01 -2.26
CA LEU A 365 16.09 5.79 -1.99
C LEU A 365 15.35 7.07 -1.58
N GLU A 366 16.00 7.94 -0.79
CA GLU A 366 15.51 9.26 -0.40
C GLU A 366 15.30 10.20 -1.59
N ARG A 367 16.04 10.01 -2.70
CA ARG A 367 16.01 10.95 -3.83
C ARG A 367 15.27 10.42 -5.05
N LEU A 368 14.92 9.14 -5.09
CA LEU A 368 14.23 8.50 -6.21
C LEU A 368 12.79 9.04 -6.40
N PRO A 369 12.43 9.67 -7.53
CA PRO A 369 11.06 10.19 -7.68
C PRO A 369 10.00 9.07 -7.66
N LYS A 370 8.76 9.41 -7.31
CA LYS A 370 7.62 8.52 -7.58
C LYS A 370 7.53 8.25 -9.08
N THR A 371 7.47 6.99 -9.51
CA THR A 371 7.48 6.66 -10.96
C THR A 371 6.09 6.64 -11.57
N ALA A 372 5.06 6.39 -10.75
CA ALA A 372 3.66 6.51 -11.15
C ALA A 372 3.04 7.78 -10.56
N GLY A 373 2.75 8.77 -11.41
CA GLY A 373 2.06 9.99 -10.98
C GLY A 373 0.64 9.70 -10.45
N PRO A 374 0.09 10.57 -9.58
CA PRO A 374 -1.30 10.49 -9.18
C PRO A 374 -2.17 10.66 -10.42
N THR A 375 -2.93 9.63 -10.78
CA THR A 375 -4.01 9.80 -11.74
C THR A 375 -5.29 10.15 -10.98
N ASP A 376 -5.97 11.21 -11.42
CA ASP A 376 -7.37 11.54 -11.08
C ASP A 376 -8.37 10.52 -11.68
N ASP A 377 -7.89 9.30 -11.96
CA ASP A 377 -8.67 8.18 -12.45
C ASP A 377 -9.60 7.68 -11.34
N GLU A 378 -10.62 6.93 -11.73
CA GLU A 378 -11.54 6.29 -10.79
C GLU A 378 -10.79 5.30 -9.87
N PHE A 379 -11.32 5.17 -8.65
CA PHE A 379 -10.72 4.32 -7.63
C PHE A 379 -10.66 2.85 -8.08
N THR A 380 -9.50 2.23 -7.98
CA THR A 380 -9.38 0.79 -8.22
C THR A 380 -8.41 0.21 -7.22
N MET A 381 -8.83 -0.84 -6.50
CA MET A 381 -7.94 -1.59 -5.62
C MET A 381 -8.15 -3.09 -5.79
N TYR A 382 -7.10 -3.80 -6.21
CA TYR A 382 -7.11 -5.25 -6.27
C TYR A 382 -6.90 -5.86 -4.89
N VAL A 383 -7.77 -6.78 -4.51
CA VAL A 383 -7.71 -7.49 -3.24
C VAL A 383 -6.64 -8.58 -3.32
N ASP A 384 -5.66 -8.49 -2.42
CA ASP A 384 -4.57 -9.45 -2.29
C ASP A 384 -4.77 -10.43 -1.13
N ARG A 385 -5.30 -9.92 0.01
CA ARG A 385 -5.61 -10.71 1.21
C ARG A 385 -6.93 -10.27 1.82
N SER A 386 -7.54 -11.16 2.58
CA SER A 386 -8.67 -10.84 3.45
C SER A 386 -8.38 -11.31 4.88
N TYR A 387 -8.89 -10.56 5.86
CA TYR A 387 -8.72 -10.85 7.28
C TYR A 387 -10.04 -10.69 8.01
N LYS A 388 -10.26 -11.57 8.99
CA LYS A 388 -11.37 -11.44 9.93
C LYS A 388 -10.83 -10.86 11.23
N VAL A 389 -11.11 -9.59 11.46
CA VAL A 389 -10.65 -8.87 12.66
C VAL A 389 -11.81 -8.75 13.65
N THR A 390 -11.60 -9.25 14.88
CA THR A 390 -12.61 -9.20 15.94
C THR A 390 -13.02 -7.76 16.24
N GLY A 391 -14.31 -7.46 16.18
CA GLY A 391 -14.86 -6.12 16.44
C GLY A 391 -14.86 -5.19 15.23
N VAL A 392 -14.04 -5.46 14.20
CA VAL A 392 -13.97 -4.65 12.96
C VAL A 392 -14.80 -5.29 11.85
N GLY A 393 -14.64 -6.60 11.62
CA GLY A 393 -15.33 -7.34 10.57
C GLY A 393 -14.38 -7.89 9.51
N ALA A 394 -14.85 -7.90 8.25
CA ALA A 394 -14.04 -8.28 7.11
C ALA A 394 -13.10 -7.13 6.75
N VAL A 395 -11.82 -7.42 6.52
CA VAL A 395 -10.84 -6.45 6.05
C VAL A 395 -10.27 -6.97 4.73
N ALA A 396 -10.38 -6.18 3.67
CA ALA A 396 -9.71 -6.45 2.40
C ALA A 396 -8.39 -5.68 2.38
N SER A 397 -7.28 -6.35 2.07
CA SER A 397 -5.97 -5.71 1.96
C SER A 397 -5.43 -5.84 0.54
N GLY A 398 -4.84 -4.76 0.06
CA GLY A 398 -4.29 -4.65 -1.29
C GLY A 398 -3.59 -3.31 -1.50
N THR A 399 -3.11 -3.09 -2.72
CA THR A 399 -2.54 -1.81 -3.14
C THR A 399 -3.53 -1.08 -4.02
N ILE A 400 -3.72 0.21 -3.73
CA ILE A 400 -4.58 1.07 -4.55
C ILE A 400 -3.88 1.28 -5.89
N ARG A 401 -4.54 0.88 -6.98
CA ARG A 401 -4.04 0.97 -8.36
C ARG A 401 -4.18 2.41 -8.88
N SER A 402 -5.36 2.99 -8.72
CA SER A 402 -5.76 4.30 -9.22
C SER A 402 -6.76 4.97 -8.28
N GLY A 403 -6.91 6.29 -8.41
CA GLY A 403 -7.87 7.09 -7.66
C GLY A 403 -7.62 7.12 -6.16
N ARG A 404 -8.70 7.38 -5.40
CA ARG A 404 -8.68 7.56 -3.95
C ARG A 404 -9.90 6.94 -3.29
N VAL A 405 -9.77 6.60 -2.02
CA VAL A 405 -10.85 6.09 -1.17
C VAL A 405 -10.81 6.77 0.19
N GLU A 406 -11.98 7.03 0.74
CA GLU A 406 -12.18 7.67 2.04
C GLU A 406 -13.06 6.79 2.94
N ALA A 407 -12.87 6.91 4.26
CA ALA A 407 -13.75 6.26 5.21
C ALA A 407 -15.19 6.77 5.05
N GLY A 408 -16.14 5.85 4.91
CA GLY A 408 -17.54 6.14 4.62
C GLY A 408 -17.96 5.92 3.17
N ASP A 409 -17.00 5.73 2.25
CA ASP A 409 -17.32 5.48 0.83
C ASP A 409 -18.14 4.20 0.63
N ASP A 410 -19.12 4.26 -0.26
CA ASP A 410 -19.78 3.09 -0.83
C ASP A 410 -18.99 2.61 -2.07
N LEU A 411 -18.67 1.32 -2.11
CA LEU A 411 -17.89 0.69 -3.17
C LEU A 411 -18.58 -0.58 -3.70
N LEU A 412 -18.17 -1.03 -4.88
CA LEU A 412 -18.46 -2.35 -5.41
C LEU A 412 -17.29 -3.30 -5.15
N LEU A 413 -17.57 -4.46 -4.56
CA LEU A 413 -16.64 -5.57 -4.41
C LEU A 413 -17.01 -6.71 -5.37
N GLY A 414 -16.06 -7.18 -6.15
CA GLY A 414 -16.26 -8.35 -7.03
C GLY A 414 -15.08 -8.59 -7.97
N PRO A 415 -15.20 -9.44 -8.99
CA PRO A 415 -16.37 -10.26 -9.26
C PRO A 415 -16.54 -11.37 -8.22
N MET A 416 -17.80 -11.60 -7.82
CA MET A 416 -18.23 -12.74 -7.04
C MET A 416 -18.17 -14.03 -7.90
N GLN A 417 -18.40 -15.20 -7.29
CA GLN A 417 -18.34 -16.47 -8.00
C GLN A 417 -19.31 -16.59 -9.20
N ASP A 418 -20.41 -15.83 -9.18
CA ASP A 418 -21.39 -15.74 -10.25
C ASP A 418 -21.13 -14.57 -11.22
N GLY A 419 -20.02 -13.84 -11.06
CA GLY A 419 -19.66 -12.66 -11.84
C GLY A 419 -20.28 -11.35 -11.37
N SER A 420 -21.16 -11.38 -10.35
CA SER A 420 -21.80 -10.17 -9.83
C SER A 420 -20.87 -9.35 -8.95
N PHE A 421 -21.25 -8.09 -8.69
CA PHE A 421 -20.59 -7.21 -7.72
C PHE A 421 -21.54 -6.91 -6.56
N ARG A 422 -20.98 -6.74 -5.36
CA ARG A 422 -21.71 -6.45 -4.14
C ARG A 422 -21.35 -5.07 -3.62
N GLU A 423 -22.36 -4.27 -3.30
CA GLU A 423 -22.18 -3.02 -2.57
C GLU A 423 -21.62 -3.29 -1.16
N VAL A 424 -20.55 -2.57 -0.82
CA VAL A 424 -19.89 -2.59 0.48
C VAL A 424 -19.59 -1.16 0.91
N GLU A 425 -19.53 -0.92 2.22
CA GLU A 425 -19.21 0.40 2.79
C GLU A 425 -17.85 0.34 3.48
N VAL A 426 -17.00 1.34 3.22
CA VAL A 426 -15.68 1.52 3.83
C VAL A 426 -15.86 2.00 5.26
N ARG A 427 -15.50 1.17 6.24
CA ARG A 427 -15.59 1.55 7.67
C ARG A 427 -14.37 2.30 8.19
N SER A 428 -13.20 1.86 7.77
CA SER A 428 -11.91 2.41 8.19
C SER A 428 -10.83 1.94 7.24
N ILE A 429 -9.81 2.76 7.06
CA ILE A 429 -8.63 2.45 6.26
C ILE A 429 -7.43 2.42 7.21
N GLU A 430 -6.60 1.38 7.10
CA GLU A 430 -5.37 1.23 7.89
C GLU A 430 -4.16 1.05 6.96
N MET A 431 -3.11 1.83 7.19
CA MET A 431 -1.81 1.75 6.52
C MET A 431 -0.74 1.45 7.56
N HIS A 432 -0.03 0.34 7.47
CA HIS A 432 1.03 -0.07 8.43
C HIS A 432 0.64 0.03 9.93
N TYR A 433 -0.62 -0.31 10.27
CA TYR A 433 -1.21 -0.20 11.62
C TYR A 433 -1.54 1.22 12.10
N HIS A 434 -1.35 2.23 11.25
CA HIS A 434 -1.85 3.58 11.44
C HIS A 434 -3.20 3.74 10.71
N ARG A 435 -4.16 4.43 11.32
CA ARG A 435 -5.48 4.68 10.71
C ARG A 435 -5.42 5.96 9.90
N VAL A 436 -5.97 5.92 8.69
CA VAL A 436 -6.04 7.08 7.82
C VAL A 436 -7.48 7.30 7.38
N ASP A 437 -7.88 8.56 7.23
CA ASP A 437 -9.22 8.92 6.76
C ASP A 437 -9.37 8.71 5.26
N ARG A 438 -8.28 8.88 4.51
CA ARG A 438 -8.21 8.75 3.06
C ARG A 438 -6.92 8.07 2.62
N ALA A 439 -6.98 7.33 1.52
CA ALA A 439 -5.82 6.74 0.88
C ALA A 439 -5.92 6.86 -0.64
N LYS A 440 -4.78 6.99 -1.30
CA LYS A 440 -4.66 7.20 -2.75
C LYS A 440 -3.82 6.12 -3.41
N ALA A 441 -3.76 6.14 -4.74
CA ALA A 441 -3.00 5.21 -5.56
C ALA A 441 -1.53 5.05 -5.10
N GLY A 442 -1.03 3.81 -5.12
CA GLY A 442 0.32 3.46 -4.67
C GLY A 442 0.42 3.09 -3.19
N ARG A 443 -0.63 3.33 -2.39
CA ARG A 443 -0.64 2.93 -0.97
C ARG A 443 -1.07 1.47 -0.79
N ILE A 444 -0.34 0.75 0.07
CA ILE A 444 -0.75 -0.57 0.58
C ILE A 444 -1.64 -0.35 1.79
N VAL A 445 -2.90 -0.76 1.71
CA VAL A 445 -3.89 -0.52 2.76
C VAL A 445 -4.66 -1.78 3.15
N GLY A 446 -5.20 -1.75 4.36
CA GLY A 446 -6.27 -2.63 4.82
C GLY A 446 -7.56 -1.82 4.95
N ILE A 447 -8.59 -2.20 4.20
CA ILE A 447 -9.89 -1.56 4.21
C ILE A 447 -10.89 -2.46 4.95
N ALA A 448 -11.42 -1.97 6.08
CA ALA A 448 -12.49 -2.64 6.78
C ALA A 448 -13.82 -2.44 6.04
N LEU A 449 -14.48 -3.53 5.67
CA LEU A 449 -15.69 -3.52 4.85
C LEU A 449 -16.92 -3.93 5.66
N LYS A 450 -18.01 -3.18 5.45
CA LYS A 450 -19.37 -3.53 5.88
C LYS A 450 -20.16 -4.07 4.70
N GLY A 451 -21.10 -4.97 4.97
CA GLY A 451 -21.95 -5.58 3.93
C GLY A 451 -21.39 -6.89 3.36
N VAL A 452 -20.18 -7.31 3.76
CA VAL A 452 -19.55 -8.56 3.32
C VAL A 452 -18.97 -9.35 4.49
N ARG A 453 -18.95 -10.68 4.37
CA ARG A 453 -18.24 -11.58 5.29
C ARG A 453 -16.85 -11.83 4.73
N GLU A 454 -15.84 -11.93 5.57
CA GLU A 454 -14.46 -12.17 5.12
C GLU A 454 -14.33 -13.43 4.25
N ALA A 455 -15.06 -14.50 4.56
CA ALA A 455 -15.07 -15.72 3.75
C ALA A 455 -15.62 -15.55 2.32
N ASP A 456 -16.34 -14.44 2.05
CA ASP A 456 -16.82 -14.09 0.72
C ASP A 456 -15.85 -13.14 -0.02
N VAL A 457 -14.79 -12.65 0.67
CA VAL A 457 -13.75 -11.78 0.09
C VAL A 457 -12.59 -12.66 -0.33
N GLU A 458 -12.41 -12.83 -1.64
CA GLU A 458 -11.36 -13.68 -2.20
C GLU A 458 -10.30 -12.84 -2.93
N ARG A 459 -9.07 -13.37 -2.97
CA ARG A 459 -7.98 -12.78 -3.74
C ARG A 459 -8.33 -12.75 -5.24
N GLY A 460 -7.93 -11.68 -5.92
CA GLY A 460 -8.23 -11.45 -7.34
C GLY A 460 -9.54 -10.69 -7.56
N MET A 461 -10.33 -10.45 -6.50
CA MET A 461 -11.40 -9.45 -6.52
C MET A 461 -10.82 -8.03 -6.56
N VAL A 462 -11.65 -7.06 -6.89
CA VAL A 462 -11.37 -5.64 -6.98
C VAL A 462 -12.44 -4.85 -6.20
N LEU A 463 -12.03 -3.74 -5.63
CA LEU A 463 -12.91 -2.67 -5.14
C LEU A 463 -12.94 -1.53 -6.16
N LEU A 464 -14.14 -1.07 -6.50
CA LEU A 464 -14.42 -0.01 -7.47
C LEU A 464 -15.45 0.98 -6.89
N PRO A 465 -15.58 2.21 -7.43
CA PRO A 465 -16.67 3.11 -7.10
C PRO A 465 -18.03 2.45 -7.23
N ARG A 466 -18.99 2.87 -6.42
CA ARG A 466 -20.36 2.38 -6.47
C ARG A 466 -20.99 2.50 -7.85
N GLU A 467 -20.70 3.61 -8.54
CA GLU A 467 -21.27 3.98 -9.83
C GLU A 467 -20.61 3.26 -11.01
N ALA A 468 -19.53 2.50 -10.78
CA ALA A 468 -18.85 1.77 -11.83
C ALA A 468 -19.79 0.72 -12.47
N ASP A 469 -19.59 0.48 -13.77
CA ASP A 469 -20.26 -0.58 -14.53
C ASP A 469 -19.24 -1.66 -14.94
N PRO A 470 -18.83 -2.53 -13.99
CA PRO A 470 -17.74 -3.47 -14.23
C PRO A 470 -18.14 -4.61 -15.18
N ASP A 471 -17.26 -4.92 -16.13
CA ASP A 471 -17.44 -5.97 -17.13
C ASP A 471 -16.33 -7.03 -16.96
N PRO A 472 -16.46 -7.97 -15.99
CA PRO A 472 -15.43 -8.95 -15.71
C PRO A 472 -15.36 -10.00 -16.84
N VAL A 473 -14.16 -10.19 -17.37
CA VAL A 473 -13.92 -11.09 -18.51
C VAL A 473 -13.24 -12.38 -18.07
N ARG A 474 -13.53 -13.46 -18.78
CA ARG A 474 -12.84 -14.75 -18.61
C ARG A 474 -11.80 -15.01 -19.69
N GLU A 475 -11.83 -14.23 -20.76
CA GLU A 475 -10.98 -14.38 -21.92
C GLU A 475 -10.53 -13.01 -22.41
N PHE A 476 -9.27 -12.92 -22.82
CA PHE A 476 -8.66 -11.72 -23.38
C PHE A 476 -7.60 -12.13 -24.43
N GLU A 477 -7.24 -11.22 -25.31
CA GLU A 477 -6.09 -11.33 -26.20
C GLU A 477 -4.88 -10.65 -25.59
N ALA A 478 -3.71 -11.23 -25.83
CA ALA A 478 -2.46 -10.73 -25.31
C ALA A 478 -1.30 -10.97 -26.28
N GLU A 479 -0.38 -10.03 -26.28
CA GLU A 479 0.98 -10.25 -26.76
C GLU A 479 1.78 -10.96 -25.68
N VAL A 480 2.43 -12.07 -26.03
CA VAL A 480 3.24 -12.86 -25.11
C VAL A 480 4.66 -13.06 -25.64
N MET A 481 5.63 -13.04 -24.74
CA MET A 481 7.02 -13.41 -25.00
C MET A 481 7.37 -14.67 -24.20
N VAL A 482 7.84 -15.70 -24.90
CA VAL A 482 8.26 -16.96 -24.26
C VAL A 482 9.73 -16.85 -23.87
N LEU A 483 10.01 -16.77 -22.58
CA LEU A 483 11.37 -16.64 -22.06
C LEU A 483 12.09 -18.00 -22.06
N ASN A 484 11.54 -18.99 -21.36
CA ASN A 484 12.19 -20.28 -21.13
C ASN A 484 11.18 -21.42 -21.09
N HIS A 485 11.02 -22.13 -22.22
CA HIS A 485 10.17 -23.31 -22.32
C HIS A 485 10.95 -24.45 -23.02
N PRO A 486 10.82 -25.72 -22.59
CA PRO A 486 11.64 -26.81 -23.14
C PRO A 486 11.27 -27.17 -24.59
N THR A 487 10.03 -26.88 -25.00
CA THR A 487 9.45 -27.25 -26.30
C THR A 487 8.60 -26.10 -26.85
N ARG A 488 7.67 -26.38 -27.76
CA ARG A 488 6.69 -25.41 -28.26
C ARG A 488 5.51 -25.27 -27.29
N ILE A 489 5.01 -24.05 -27.14
CA ILE A 489 3.66 -23.76 -26.61
C ILE A 489 2.71 -23.82 -27.80
N GLY A 490 1.55 -24.45 -27.65
CA GLY A 490 0.55 -24.57 -28.71
C GLY A 490 -0.86 -24.57 -28.12
N ASP A 491 -1.86 -24.77 -28.97
CA ASP A 491 -3.26 -24.77 -28.55
C ASP A 491 -3.53 -25.72 -27.38
N GLY A 492 -4.21 -25.19 -26.37
CA GLY A 492 -4.56 -25.94 -25.16
C GLY A 492 -3.44 -26.00 -24.13
N TYR A 493 -2.37 -25.21 -24.27
CA TYR A 493 -1.36 -25.07 -23.22
C TYR A 493 -1.99 -24.46 -21.96
N GLU A 494 -1.77 -25.06 -20.79
CA GLU A 494 -2.44 -24.69 -19.53
C GLU A 494 -1.47 -24.20 -18.44
N PRO A 495 -0.85 -23.01 -18.59
CA PRO A 495 -0.01 -22.45 -17.54
C PRO A 495 -0.85 -21.82 -16.43
N VAL A 496 -0.20 -21.49 -15.32
CA VAL A 496 -0.76 -20.56 -14.32
C VAL A 496 -0.39 -19.13 -14.73
N VAL A 497 -1.39 -18.29 -14.91
CA VAL A 497 -1.27 -16.85 -15.18
C VAL A 497 -1.33 -16.08 -13.87
N HIS A 498 -0.37 -15.18 -13.67
CA HIS A 498 -0.33 -14.18 -12.60
C HIS A 498 -0.53 -12.81 -13.22
N LEU A 499 -1.70 -12.22 -12.99
CA LEU A 499 -2.11 -10.92 -13.52
C LEU A 499 -2.65 -10.10 -12.35
N GLU A 500 -2.04 -8.97 -12.03
CA GLU A 500 -2.32 -8.24 -10.79
C GLU A 500 -2.29 -9.20 -9.57
N THR A 501 -3.34 -9.21 -8.75
CA THR A 501 -3.46 -10.17 -7.65
C THR A 501 -4.00 -11.53 -8.09
N VAL A 502 -4.47 -11.72 -9.33
CA VAL A 502 -5.00 -13.00 -9.83
C VAL A 502 -3.87 -14.03 -10.00
N SER A 503 -4.15 -15.28 -9.65
CA SER A 503 -3.25 -16.43 -9.88
C SER A 503 -4.10 -17.66 -10.23
N GLU A 504 -4.38 -17.87 -11.51
CA GLU A 504 -5.26 -18.95 -11.97
C GLU A 504 -4.67 -19.72 -13.16
N ALA A 505 -4.99 -21.00 -13.27
CA ALA A 505 -4.72 -21.74 -14.50
C ALA A 505 -5.53 -21.15 -15.66
N ALA A 506 -4.88 -20.91 -16.79
CA ALA A 506 -5.51 -20.40 -18.00
C ALA A 506 -5.23 -21.33 -19.17
N VAL A 507 -6.01 -21.22 -20.25
CA VAL A 507 -5.79 -21.94 -21.50
C VAL A 507 -5.29 -20.95 -22.54
N PHE A 508 -4.19 -21.30 -23.20
CA PHE A 508 -3.59 -20.50 -24.27
C PHE A 508 -4.00 -21.08 -25.63
N SER A 509 -4.37 -20.18 -26.53
CA SER A 509 -4.65 -20.45 -27.95
C SER A 509 -3.85 -19.47 -28.81
N PRO A 510 -2.58 -19.79 -29.14
CA PRO A 510 -1.74 -18.94 -29.96
C PRO A 510 -2.33 -18.74 -31.36
N GLU A 511 -2.28 -17.52 -31.89
CA GLU A 511 -2.89 -17.19 -33.19
C GLU A 511 -2.27 -17.99 -34.35
N ASP A 512 -0.94 -18.12 -34.36
CA ASP A 512 -0.19 -18.95 -35.34
C ASP A 512 -0.16 -20.45 -34.97
N GLY A 513 -0.96 -20.86 -33.99
CA GLY A 513 -1.07 -22.23 -33.47
C GLY A 513 0.15 -22.71 -32.66
N ARG A 514 1.22 -21.90 -32.57
CA ARG A 514 2.40 -22.20 -31.74
C ARG A 514 3.21 -20.95 -31.35
N LEU A 515 3.94 -21.06 -30.25
CA LEU A 515 5.00 -20.14 -29.81
C LEU A 515 6.24 -20.96 -29.43
N LEU A 516 7.43 -20.54 -29.86
CA LEU A 516 8.71 -21.16 -29.49
C LEU A 516 9.43 -20.33 -28.42
N PRO A 517 10.41 -20.91 -27.69
CA PRO A 517 11.24 -20.15 -26.76
C PRO A 517 12.01 -19.04 -27.49
N GLY A 518 11.96 -17.82 -26.97
CA GLY A 518 12.50 -16.61 -27.59
C GLY A 518 11.53 -15.89 -28.52
N ASP A 519 10.39 -16.51 -28.88
CA ASP A 519 9.39 -15.86 -29.73
C ASP A 519 8.56 -14.86 -28.92
N SER A 520 8.13 -13.80 -29.61
CA SER A 520 6.98 -12.98 -29.23
C SER A 520 5.84 -13.24 -30.21
N GLY A 521 4.59 -13.27 -29.74
CA GLY A 521 3.43 -13.45 -30.59
C GLY A 521 2.12 -13.26 -29.85
N THR A 522 1.02 -13.29 -30.59
CA THR A 522 -0.33 -13.09 -30.04
C THR A 522 -0.95 -14.41 -29.62
N THR A 523 -1.63 -14.42 -28.48
CA THR A 523 -2.39 -15.57 -27.99
C THR A 523 -3.67 -15.10 -27.33
N ARG A 524 -4.74 -15.88 -27.53
CA ARG A 524 -5.93 -15.77 -26.71
C ARG A 524 -5.70 -16.51 -25.41
N VAL A 525 -6.05 -15.90 -24.28
CA VAL A 525 -5.87 -16.44 -22.94
C VAL A 525 -7.22 -16.51 -22.25
N ARG A 526 -7.62 -17.71 -21.79
CA ARG A 526 -8.89 -17.93 -21.09
C ARG A 526 -8.67 -18.50 -19.69
N PHE A 527 -9.12 -17.81 -18.66
CA PHE A 527 -9.15 -18.30 -17.28
C PHE A 527 -10.05 -19.53 -17.13
N LYS A 528 -9.57 -20.57 -16.43
CA LYS A 528 -10.24 -21.87 -16.39
C LYS A 528 -11.47 -21.93 -15.48
N PHE A 529 -11.62 -21.04 -14.52
CA PHE A 529 -12.64 -21.17 -13.48
C PHE A 529 -13.53 -19.93 -13.35
N ARG A 530 -12.95 -18.72 -13.39
CA ARG A 530 -13.69 -17.49 -13.06
C ARG A 530 -13.42 -16.36 -14.06
N SER A 531 -14.32 -15.39 -14.08
CA SER A 531 -14.09 -14.09 -14.71
C SER A 531 -13.39 -13.15 -13.73
N TYR A 532 -12.57 -12.24 -14.24
CA TYR A 532 -11.82 -11.26 -13.46
C TYR A 532 -11.92 -9.87 -14.12
N MET A 533 -11.71 -8.82 -13.33
CA MET A 533 -11.52 -7.48 -13.91
C MET A 533 -10.13 -7.39 -14.52
N VAL A 534 -10.10 -7.39 -15.85
CA VAL A 534 -8.90 -7.31 -16.68
C VAL A 534 -9.02 -6.05 -17.54
N GLU A 535 -7.92 -5.33 -17.68
CA GLU A 535 -7.83 -4.11 -18.48
C GLU A 535 -6.74 -4.24 -19.54
N GLU A 536 -6.91 -3.54 -20.66
CA GLU A 536 -5.88 -3.44 -21.68
C GLU A 536 -4.60 -2.82 -21.11
N GLY A 537 -3.45 -3.30 -21.57
CA GLY A 537 -2.14 -2.86 -21.11
C GLY A 537 -1.65 -3.52 -19.83
N GLN A 538 -2.52 -4.23 -19.09
CA GLN A 538 -2.10 -5.01 -17.92
C GLN A 538 -1.09 -6.08 -18.31
N ARG A 539 -0.12 -6.31 -17.43
CA ARG A 539 0.97 -7.27 -17.64
C ARG A 539 0.77 -8.49 -16.78
N PHE A 540 1.23 -9.62 -17.29
CA PHE A 540 1.13 -10.88 -16.57
C PHE A 540 2.34 -11.76 -16.80
N VAL A 541 2.59 -12.65 -15.84
CA VAL A 541 3.58 -13.71 -15.95
C VAL A 541 2.85 -15.04 -16.04
N PHE A 542 3.25 -15.91 -16.96
CA PHE A 542 2.73 -17.26 -17.03
C PHE A 542 3.81 -18.30 -16.72
N ARG A 543 3.43 -19.34 -15.97
CA ARG A 543 4.39 -20.31 -15.43
C ARG A 543 3.88 -21.75 -15.40
N GLU A 544 4.85 -22.66 -15.37
CA GLU A 544 4.67 -24.09 -15.14
C GLU A 544 5.86 -24.58 -14.30
N GLY A 545 5.69 -24.56 -12.97
CA GLY A 545 6.80 -24.64 -12.02
C GLY A 545 7.62 -23.34 -12.05
N GLN A 546 8.47 -23.18 -13.06
CA GLN A 546 9.25 -21.98 -13.34
C GLN A 546 8.50 -21.01 -14.27
N SER A 547 8.91 -19.74 -14.26
CA SER A 547 8.42 -18.72 -15.20
C SER A 547 8.71 -19.15 -16.63
N LYS A 548 7.69 -19.14 -17.49
CA LYS A 548 7.80 -19.56 -18.89
C LYS A 548 7.82 -18.39 -19.84
N GLY A 549 7.09 -17.34 -19.50
CA GLY A 549 7.09 -16.11 -20.25
C GLY A 549 6.23 -15.06 -19.59
N VAL A 550 6.11 -13.95 -20.30
CA VAL A 550 5.39 -12.76 -19.88
C VAL A 550 4.43 -12.35 -20.98
N GLY A 551 3.41 -11.58 -20.64
CA GLY A 551 2.50 -11.04 -21.62
C GLY A 551 1.89 -9.71 -21.20
N LYS A 552 1.30 -9.05 -22.18
CA LYS A 552 0.58 -7.80 -22.05
C LYS A 552 -0.79 -7.98 -22.68
N VAL A 553 -1.85 -7.68 -21.92
CA VAL A 553 -3.23 -7.69 -22.41
C VAL A 553 -3.37 -6.63 -23.50
N THR A 554 -3.90 -7.02 -24.66
CA THR A 554 -4.10 -6.14 -25.81
C THR A 554 -5.57 -5.87 -26.11
N ASP A 555 -6.46 -6.80 -25.79
CA ASP A 555 -7.91 -6.64 -25.96
C ASP A 555 -8.65 -7.54 -24.96
N VAL A 556 -9.66 -6.99 -24.29
CA VAL A 556 -10.50 -7.70 -23.31
C VAL A 556 -11.86 -8.13 -23.88
N ARG A 557 -12.18 -7.74 -25.12
CA ARG A 557 -13.42 -8.10 -25.82
C ARG A 557 -13.18 -8.77 -27.18
N PRO A 558 -12.41 -9.87 -27.24
CA PRO A 558 -11.98 -10.47 -28.50
C PRO A 558 -13.09 -11.16 -29.32
N ASP A 559 -14.33 -11.20 -28.80
CA ASP A 559 -15.50 -11.84 -29.42
C ASP A 559 -16.74 -10.92 -29.52
N GLN A 560 -16.64 -9.62 -29.21
CA GLN A 560 -17.75 -8.65 -29.33
C GLN A 560 -17.72 -7.85 -30.64
#